data_AF-A0A925PQ59-F1
#
_entry.id   AF-A0A925PQ59-F1
#
_cell.length_a   1.000
_cell.length_b   1.000
_cell.length_c   1.000
_cell.angle_alpha   90.00
_cell.angle_beta   90.00
_cell.angle_gamma   90.00
#
_symmetry.space_group_name_H-M   'P 1'
#
loop_
_entity.id
_entity.type
_entity.pdbx_description
1 polymer ?
#
loop_
_entity_poly.entity_id
_entity_poly.type
_entity_poly.pdbx_seq_one_letter_code
_entity_poly.pdbx_strand_id
1 'polypeptide(L)'
;MKKKLLTITISIALLLVSVGASFAKNKDVKEGRDIWFNSTFGGERFFSLLLPNAPFNLQLGFDLMLTWPRDTRFAEFGVINDPDCSPGDASTGYLDRCEDPESAGVIGVRKFPNPAGGSPLIGVTCAACHAGFDPAHPPADPNDPQGENIHPTIGNQYLQIGKIFKGHLSPHDPRYQVFSSWAPGTVDTTVLENDHINNPGMITPIWAVPERPFFDLTAEGVPVRVHRNGQGGEDDAGCETAALRVYFNIGMCAAECMIGHLANGPGGSQTPIDLAECRKVCPELLQAEQSVGKLCAFLQTPRPPRLVNAPGGSQFVDWKVVQKGKEVFFSACGSCHSDADRSVKHNALTDDLIHPFSEIGTNSCRARTTNWTAGSIWAAFSSD
;
A
#
# COMPACT_ATOMS: atom_id res chain seq x y z
N MET A 1 71.29 15.19 -23.21
CA MET A 1 70.43 16.24 -23.82
C MET A 1 69.37 15.58 -24.69
N LYS A 2 68.10 15.96 -24.48
CA LYS A 2 66.87 15.67 -25.26
C LYS A 2 66.40 14.19 -25.38
N LYS A 3 65.49 13.85 -24.47
CA LYS A 3 64.53 12.73 -24.57
C LYS A 3 63.62 12.93 -25.79
N LYS A 4 63.40 11.88 -26.59
CA LYS A 4 62.26 11.77 -27.53
C LYS A 4 61.24 10.80 -26.94
N LEU A 5 60.01 11.29 -26.89
CA LEU A 5 58.79 10.64 -26.45
C LEU A 5 58.35 9.62 -27.51
N LEU A 6 58.10 8.36 -27.11
CA LEU A 6 57.30 7.43 -27.91
C LEU A 6 56.12 7.01 -27.04
N THR A 7 54.95 7.48 -27.42
CA THR A 7 53.67 7.31 -26.73
C THR A 7 53.16 5.89 -26.98
N ILE A 8 53.09 5.06 -25.94
CA ILE A 8 52.31 3.81 -25.96
C ILE A 8 50.96 4.13 -25.32
N THR A 9 49.92 4.09 -26.14
CA THR A 9 48.52 4.30 -25.78
C THR A 9 48.06 3.13 -24.90
N ILE A 10 47.91 3.36 -23.59
CA ILE A 10 47.18 2.44 -22.70
C ILE A 10 45.74 2.94 -22.66
N SER A 11 44.85 2.20 -23.31
CA SER A 11 43.40 2.38 -23.20
C SER A 11 42.96 2.03 -21.78
N ILE A 12 42.82 3.03 -20.92
CA ILE A 12 42.04 2.92 -19.68
C ILE A 12 40.59 3.16 -20.08
N ALA A 13 39.83 2.08 -20.25
CA ALA A 13 38.39 2.13 -20.29
C ALA A 13 37.90 2.59 -18.91
N LEU A 14 37.60 3.89 -18.80
CA LEU A 14 36.87 4.45 -17.67
C LEU A 14 35.44 3.91 -17.77
N LEU A 15 35.12 2.84 -17.04
CA LEU A 15 33.73 2.55 -16.67
C LEU A 15 33.28 3.69 -15.77
N LEU A 16 32.74 4.74 -16.39
CA LEU A 16 31.79 5.62 -15.74
C LEU A 16 30.58 4.75 -15.42
N VAL A 17 30.53 4.25 -14.19
CA VAL A 17 29.28 3.88 -13.53
C VAL A 17 28.44 5.14 -13.56
N SER A 18 27.54 5.20 -14.53
CA SER A 18 26.51 6.22 -14.60
C SER A 18 25.73 6.14 -13.31
N VAL A 19 25.92 7.14 -12.47
CA VAL A 19 25.00 7.50 -11.40
C VAL A 19 23.62 7.53 -12.02
N GLY A 20 22.82 6.51 -11.74
CA GLY A 20 21.42 6.39 -12.15
C GLY A 20 20.56 7.40 -11.40
N ALA A 21 20.84 8.68 -11.58
CA ALA A 21 19.99 9.81 -11.23
C ALA A 21 19.66 10.53 -12.53
N SER A 22 19.12 9.80 -13.49
CA SER A 22 18.53 10.38 -14.69
C SER A 22 17.05 10.10 -14.62
N PHE A 23 16.29 11.09 -14.17
CA PHE A 23 14.88 11.27 -14.52
C PHE A 23 14.12 9.96 -14.76
N ALA A 24 13.56 9.33 -13.72
CA ALA A 24 12.27 8.69 -13.95
C ALA A 24 11.43 9.76 -14.68
N LYS A 25 11.03 9.50 -15.93
CA LYS A 25 10.47 10.57 -16.77
C LYS A 25 9.22 11.08 -16.04
N ASN A 26 8.94 12.38 -16.06
CA ASN A 26 7.71 12.93 -15.45
C ASN A 26 6.44 12.13 -15.88
N LYS A 27 6.49 11.57 -17.10
CA LYS A 27 5.51 10.61 -17.61
C LYS A 27 5.37 9.33 -16.75
N ASP A 28 6.47 8.68 -16.37
CA ASP A 28 6.45 7.44 -15.56
C ASP A 28 5.90 7.71 -14.16
N VAL A 29 6.24 8.86 -13.57
CA VAL A 29 5.68 9.29 -12.28
C VAL A 29 4.17 9.51 -12.37
N LYS A 30 3.70 10.19 -13.43
CA LYS A 30 2.27 10.39 -13.65
C LYS A 30 1.54 9.06 -13.85
N GLU A 31 2.04 8.20 -14.74
CA GLU A 31 1.46 6.88 -14.97
C GLU A 31 1.48 6.02 -13.71
N GLY A 32 2.54 6.10 -12.91
CA GLY A 32 2.63 5.44 -11.60
C GLY A 32 1.58 5.92 -10.61
N ARG A 33 1.32 7.23 -10.58
CA ARG A 33 0.22 7.80 -9.79
C ARG A 33 -1.13 7.28 -10.30
N ASP A 34 -1.33 7.21 -11.61
CA ASP A 34 -2.59 6.71 -12.17
C ASP A 34 -2.80 5.23 -11.82
N ILE A 35 -1.74 4.41 -11.85
CA ILE A 35 -1.79 3.01 -11.38
C ILE A 35 -2.18 2.93 -9.89
N TRP A 36 -1.58 3.78 -9.06
CA TRP A 36 -1.85 3.86 -7.62
C TRP A 36 -3.31 4.16 -7.28
N PHE A 37 -3.95 5.05 -8.06
CA PHE A 37 -5.34 5.49 -7.84
C PHE A 37 -6.38 4.62 -8.57
N ASN A 38 -6.04 4.02 -9.71
CA ASN A 38 -7.04 3.50 -10.64
C ASN A 38 -6.90 2.00 -10.96
N SER A 39 -5.72 1.40 -10.82
CA SER A 39 -5.51 0.01 -11.23
C SER A 39 -5.89 -0.98 -10.13
N THR A 40 -6.78 -1.92 -10.47
CA THR A 40 -7.17 -3.08 -9.64
C THR A 40 -6.50 -4.38 -10.09
N PHE A 41 -5.95 -4.40 -11.32
CA PHE A 41 -5.41 -5.60 -11.99
C PHE A 41 -6.34 -6.83 -11.86
N GLY A 42 -7.64 -6.63 -12.09
CA GLY A 42 -8.63 -7.71 -12.04
C GLY A 42 -9.17 -8.04 -10.65
N GLY A 43 -8.70 -7.35 -9.60
CA GLY A 43 -9.11 -7.58 -8.21
C GLY A 43 -10.62 -7.39 -7.95
N GLU A 44 -11.33 -6.68 -8.83
CA GLU A 44 -12.79 -6.56 -8.76
C GLU A 44 -13.52 -7.91 -8.85
N ARG A 45 -12.95 -8.88 -9.57
CA ARG A 45 -13.50 -10.24 -9.68
C ARG A 45 -13.43 -10.96 -8.35
N PHE A 46 -12.35 -10.77 -7.59
CA PHE A 46 -12.19 -11.37 -6.27
C PHE A 46 -13.26 -10.87 -5.30
N PHE A 47 -13.35 -9.54 -5.10
CA PHE A 47 -14.28 -8.98 -4.13
C PHE A 47 -15.74 -9.22 -4.48
N SER A 48 -16.08 -9.23 -5.76
CA SER A 48 -17.48 -9.27 -6.20
C SER A 48 -18.00 -10.66 -6.54
N LEU A 49 -17.12 -11.57 -6.99
CA LEU A 49 -17.52 -12.89 -7.48
C LEU A 49 -17.01 -14.03 -6.60
N LEU A 50 -15.82 -13.90 -6.00
CA LEU A 50 -15.19 -15.00 -5.25
C LEU A 50 -15.44 -14.89 -3.75
N LEU A 51 -15.18 -13.72 -3.18
CA LEU A 51 -15.25 -13.50 -1.73
C LEU A 51 -16.65 -13.74 -1.11
N PRO A 52 -17.77 -13.42 -1.78
CA PRO A 52 -19.11 -13.74 -1.26
C PRO A 52 -19.41 -15.25 -1.18
N ASN A 53 -18.62 -16.09 -1.86
CA ASN A 53 -18.87 -17.52 -2.01
C ASN A 53 -17.86 -18.35 -1.21
N ALA A 54 -18.10 -19.67 -1.14
CA ALA A 54 -17.13 -20.58 -0.55
C ALA A 54 -15.77 -20.50 -1.29
N PRO A 55 -14.64 -20.56 -0.57
CA PRO A 55 -14.54 -20.90 0.85
C PRO A 55 -14.71 -19.72 1.83
N PHE A 56 -14.74 -18.47 1.36
CA PHE A 56 -14.73 -17.28 2.22
C PHE A 56 -16.10 -16.97 2.85
N ASN A 57 -17.17 -17.08 2.06
CA ASN A 57 -18.55 -16.74 2.45
C ASN A 57 -18.64 -15.36 3.11
N LEU A 58 -17.99 -14.35 2.54
CA LEU A 58 -17.83 -13.01 3.09
C LEU A 58 -18.21 -11.96 2.03
N GLN A 59 -19.46 -11.52 2.05
CA GLN A 59 -19.88 -10.38 1.24
C GLN A 59 -19.52 -9.08 1.96
N LEU A 60 -18.65 -8.27 1.34
CA LEU A 60 -18.30 -6.95 1.87
C LEU A 60 -19.42 -5.93 1.59
N GLY A 61 -19.65 -5.02 2.53
CA GLY A 61 -20.64 -3.95 2.45
C GLY A 61 -20.26 -2.78 1.53
N PHE A 62 -19.65 -3.05 0.37
CA PHE A 62 -19.32 -1.99 -0.59
C PHE A 62 -20.57 -1.29 -1.12
N ASP A 63 -21.64 -2.04 -1.36
CA ASP A 63 -22.96 -1.50 -1.73
C ASP A 63 -23.50 -0.55 -0.66
N LEU A 64 -23.40 -0.92 0.62
CA LEU A 64 -23.83 -0.07 1.74
C LEU A 64 -23.04 1.23 1.79
N MET A 65 -21.72 1.15 1.58
CA MET A 65 -20.83 2.31 1.62
C MET A 65 -21.01 3.24 0.41
N LEU A 66 -21.07 2.67 -0.81
CA LEU A 66 -21.13 3.43 -2.06
C LEU A 66 -22.50 4.08 -2.28
N THR A 67 -23.57 3.50 -1.75
CA THR A 67 -24.93 4.08 -1.83
C THR A 67 -25.30 4.94 -0.63
N TRP A 68 -24.41 5.06 0.37
CA TRP A 68 -24.63 5.92 1.52
C TRP A 68 -24.68 7.40 1.10
N PRO A 69 -25.53 8.24 1.72
CA PRO A 69 -25.57 9.68 1.45
C PRO A 69 -24.18 10.31 1.48
N ARG A 70 -23.76 10.86 0.34
CA ARG A 70 -22.39 11.35 0.11
C ARG A 70 -21.96 12.40 1.14
N ASP A 71 -22.89 13.25 1.57
CA ASP A 71 -22.72 14.33 2.57
C ASP A 71 -22.49 13.84 4.01
N THR A 72 -22.66 12.54 4.28
CA THR A 72 -22.40 11.93 5.58
C THR A 72 -21.50 10.69 5.50
N ARG A 73 -21.06 10.32 4.30
CA ARG A 73 -20.29 9.09 4.02
C ARG A 73 -18.95 9.07 4.75
N PHE A 74 -18.27 10.21 4.86
CA PHE A 74 -17.02 10.29 5.63
C PHE A 74 -17.28 10.05 7.13
N ALA A 75 -18.35 10.61 7.70
CA ALA A 75 -18.66 10.40 9.11
C ALA A 75 -19.00 8.93 9.41
N GLU A 76 -19.67 8.26 8.46
CA GLU A 76 -20.08 6.87 8.63
C GLU A 76 -18.92 5.89 8.39
N PHE A 77 -18.20 6.01 7.27
CA PHE A 77 -17.22 5.02 6.83
C PHE A 77 -15.77 5.52 6.85
N GLY A 78 -15.53 6.82 7.05
CA GLY A 78 -14.19 7.41 6.96
C GLY A 78 -13.56 7.35 5.57
N VAL A 79 -14.33 6.98 4.55
CA VAL A 79 -13.87 6.96 3.15
C VAL A 79 -13.79 8.39 2.60
N ILE A 80 -12.92 8.59 1.63
CA ILE A 80 -12.76 9.90 0.97
C ILE A 80 -13.57 9.89 -0.32
N ASN A 81 -14.53 10.78 -0.38
CA ASN A 81 -15.32 11.02 -1.58
C ASN A 81 -14.40 11.49 -2.72
N ASP A 82 -14.56 10.90 -3.90
CA ASP A 82 -13.83 11.29 -5.11
C ASP A 82 -14.30 12.69 -5.55
N PRO A 83 -13.43 13.73 -5.54
CA PRO A 83 -13.81 15.11 -5.82
C PRO A 83 -14.35 15.31 -7.24
N ASP A 84 -14.02 14.42 -8.18
CA ASP A 84 -14.46 14.49 -9.57
C ASP A 84 -15.87 13.88 -9.78
N CYS A 85 -16.54 13.51 -8.68
CA CYS A 85 -17.87 12.90 -8.69
C CYS A 85 -18.92 13.75 -7.95
N SER A 86 -20.17 13.57 -8.37
CA SER A 86 -21.36 14.18 -7.76
C SER A 86 -22.32 13.11 -7.23
N PRO A 87 -23.22 13.44 -6.28
CA PRO A 87 -24.14 12.47 -5.69
C PRO A 87 -24.96 11.66 -6.70
N GLY A 88 -25.18 10.40 -6.34
CA GLY A 88 -26.12 9.49 -6.98
C GLY A 88 -27.59 9.84 -6.79
N ASP A 89 -28.48 9.17 -7.52
CA ASP A 89 -29.92 9.13 -7.25
C ASP A 89 -30.49 7.76 -7.67
N ALA A 90 -31.81 7.57 -7.57
CA ALA A 90 -32.44 6.30 -7.94
C ALA A 90 -32.14 5.84 -9.39
N SER A 91 -31.90 6.77 -10.33
CA SER A 91 -31.57 6.42 -11.72
C SER A 91 -30.16 5.84 -11.88
N THR A 92 -29.26 6.10 -10.92
CA THR A 92 -27.93 5.47 -10.86
C THR A 92 -27.84 4.37 -9.81
N GLY A 93 -28.98 3.93 -9.25
CA GLY A 93 -28.97 3.01 -8.11
C GLY A 93 -28.25 3.60 -6.89
N TYR A 94 -28.30 4.92 -6.74
CA TYR A 94 -27.62 5.72 -5.71
C TYR A 94 -26.09 5.72 -5.77
N LEU A 95 -25.47 5.13 -6.79
CA LEU A 95 -24.04 5.32 -7.05
C LEU A 95 -23.76 6.73 -7.55
N ASP A 96 -22.64 7.31 -7.13
CA ASP A 96 -22.20 8.63 -7.56
C ASP A 96 -21.97 8.71 -9.08
N ARG A 97 -22.19 9.90 -9.64
CA ARG A 97 -21.94 10.22 -11.05
C ARG A 97 -20.54 10.79 -11.17
N CYS A 98 -19.73 10.15 -11.99
CA CYS A 98 -18.32 10.48 -12.17
C CYS A 98 -18.02 10.66 -13.65
N GLU A 99 -17.08 11.55 -13.98
CA GLU A 99 -16.57 11.66 -15.35
C GLU A 99 -15.82 10.39 -15.77
N ASP A 100 -15.04 9.83 -14.85
CA ASP A 100 -14.45 8.50 -15.00
C ASP A 100 -15.52 7.43 -14.81
N PRO A 101 -15.89 6.67 -15.85
CA PRO A 101 -16.95 5.67 -15.77
C PRO A 101 -16.61 4.50 -14.83
N GLU A 102 -15.34 4.30 -14.52
CA GLU A 102 -14.87 3.27 -13.60
C GLU A 102 -14.70 3.77 -12.16
N SER A 103 -14.82 5.09 -11.89
CA SER A 103 -14.84 5.57 -10.50
C SER A 103 -16.15 5.17 -9.82
N ALA A 104 -16.04 4.66 -8.59
CA ALA A 104 -17.20 4.35 -7.76
C ALA A 104 -17.69 5.55 -6.92
N GLY A 105 -17.05 6.73 -7.02
CA GLY A 105 -17.39 7.90 -6.20
C GLY A 105 -16.58 8.04 -4.92
N VAL A 106 -15.69 7.10 -4.65
CA VAL A 106 -14.78 7.06 -3.50
C VAL A 106 -13.37 6.82 -4.01
N ILE A 107 -12.41 7.61 -3.51
CA ILE A 107 -11.00 7.53 -3.90
C ILE A 107 -10.51 6.09 -3.81
N GLY A 108 -9.97 5.59 -4.92
CA GLY A 108 -9.37 4.27 -5.02
C GLY A 108 -10.36 3.10 -5.06
N VAL A 109 -11.67 3.33 -5.03
CA VAL A 109 -12.69 2.29 -5.24
C VAL A 109 -13.20 2.38 -6.68
N ARG A 110 -13.12 1.27 -7.39
CA ARG A 110 -13.38 1.17 -8.84
C ARG A 110 -14.57 0.27 -9.10
N LYS A 111 -15.33 0.55 -10.15
CA LYS A 111 -16.48 -0.23 -10.60
C LYS A 111 -16.30 -0.67 -12.05
N PHE A 112 -16.71 -1.90 -12.35
CA PHE A 112 -16.58 -2.51 -13.66
C PHE A 112 -17.88 -3.18 -14.09
N PRO A 113 -18.16 -3.29 -15.40
CA PRO A 113 -19.32 -4.02 -15.89
C PRO A 113 -19.31 -5.48 -15.40
N ASN A 114 -20.46 -5.98 -14.96
CA ASN A 114 -20.62 -7.39 -14.65
C ASN A 114 -21.06 -8.15 -15.92
N PRO A 115 -20.25 -9.09 -16.45
CA PRO A 115 -20.59 -9.84 -17.66
C PRO A 115 -21.88 -10.67 -17.53
N ALA A 116 -22.26 -11.06 -16.30
CA ALA A 116 -23.50 -11.78 -16.03
C ALA A 116 -24.73 -10.86 -15.89
N GLY A 117 -24.53 -9.54 -15.98
CA GLY A 117 -25.55 -8.53 -15.67
C GLY A 117 -25.73 -8.29 -14.17
N GLY A 118 -26.51 -7.27 -13.82
CA GLY A 118 -26.77 -6.88 -12.43
C GLY A 118 -25.80 -5.83 -11.90
N SER A 119 -25.52 -5.88 -10.60
CA SER A 119 -24.63 -4.92 -9.93
C SER A 119 -23.22 -4.95 -10.52
N PRO A 120 -22.56 -3.78 -10.64
CA PRO A 120 -21.18 -3.72 -11.12
C PRO A 120 -20.23 -4.45 -10.19
N LEU A 121 -19.12 -4.95 -10.75
CA LEU A 121 -18.02 -5.52 -9.98
C LEU A 121 -17.25 -4.38 -9.32
N ILE A 122 -17.00 -4.47 -8.02
CA ILE A 122 -16.24 -3.49 -7.24
C ILE A 122 -14.84 -4.01 -6.98
N GLY A 123 -13.84 -3.18 -7.28
CA GLY A 123 -12.44 -3.43 -6.94
C GLY A 123 -11.84 -2.27 -6.15
N VAL A 124 -10.71 -2.52 -5.50
CA VAL A 124 -9.98 -1.50 -4.74
C VAL A 124 -8.57 -1.35 -5.28
N THR A 125 -8.00 -0.18 -5.08
CA THR A 125 -6.62 0.16 -5.45
C THR A 125 -5.82 0.51 -4.19
N CYS A 126 -4.52 0.75 -4.31
CA CYS A 126 -3.69 1.18 -3.19
C CYS A 126 -4.20 2.48 -2.54
N ALA A 127 -4.69 3.43 -3.35
CA ALA A 127 -5.23 4.70 -2.87
C ALA A 127 -6.46 4.55 -1.98
N ALA A 128 -7.23 3.47 -2.08
CA ALA A 128 -8.45 3.28 -1.28
C ALA A 128 -8.15 3.25 0.22
N CYS A 129 -6.97 2.74 0.58
CA CYS A 129 -6.46 2.73 1.94
C CYS A 129 -5.47 3.87 2.18
N HIS A 130 -4.54 4.11 1.25
CA HIS A 130 -3.38 4.96 1.52
C HIS A 130 -3.52 6.44 1.14
N ALA A 131 -4.57 6.82 0.40
CA ALA A 131 -4.88 8.24 0.21
C ALA A 131 -5.64 8.78 1.43
N GLY A 132 -5.28 9.97 1.87
CA GLY A 132 -5.86 10.60 3.07
C GLY A 132 -5.95 12.11 2.90
N PHE A 133 -6.48 12.83 3.90
CA PHE A 133 -6.46 14.29 3.85
C PHE A 133 -5.06 14.86 4.08
N ASP A 134 -4.64 15.80 3.25
CA ASP A 134 -3.40 16.54 3.41
C ASP A 134 -3.54 17.54 4.57
N PRO A 135 -2.80 17.38 5.68
CA PRO A 135 -2.86 18.33 6.80
C PRO A 135 -2.31 19.71 6.43
N ALA A 136 -1.55 19.86 5.33
CA ALA A 136 -1.14 21.16 4.81
C ALA A 136 -2.28 21.88 4.09
N HIS A 137 -3.26 21.13 3.57
CA HIS A 137 -4.41 21.63 2.83
C HIS A 137 -5.68 20.92 3.31
N PRO A 138 -6.08 21.05 4.59
CA PRO A 138 -7.22 20.30 5.11
C PRO A 138 -8.51 20.76 4.41
N PRO A 139 -9.46 19.85 4.14
CA PRO A 139 -10.74 20.22 3.55
C PRO A 139 -11.57 21.03 4.55
N ALA A 140 -12.40 21.95 4.05
CA ALA A 140 -13.38 22.66 4.87
C ALA A 140 -14.52 21.73 5.32
N ASP A 141 -14.94 20.82 4.44
CA ASP A 141 -15.86 19.71 4.71
C ASP A 141 -15.23 18.40 4.23
N PRO A 142 -14.99 17.41 5.11
CA PRO A 142 -14.42 16.13 4.70
C PRO A 142 -15.34 15.30 3.79
N ASN A 143 -16.63 15.61 3.69
CA ASN A 143 -17.52 14.98 2.71
C ASN A 143 -17.49 15.67 1.33
N ASP A 144 -16.95 16.87 1.22
CA ASP A 144 -16.79 17.62 -0.03
C ASP A 144 -15.33 18.08 -0.24
N PRO A 145 -14.36 17.15 -0.26
CA PRO A 145 -12.98 17.50 -0.47
C PRO A 145 -12.74 17.95 -1.90
N GLN A 146 -11.70 18.75 -2.09
CA GLN A 146 -11.13 19.09 -3.40
C GLN A 146 -9.85 18.26 -3.64
N GLY A 147 -9.40 18.18 -4.89
CA GLY A 147 -8.20 17.40 -5.23
C GLY A 147 -6.94 17.82 -4.46
N GLU A 148 -6.80 19.11 -4.15
CA GLU A 148 -5.69 19.64 -3.33
C GLU A 148 -5.73 19.17 -1.86
N ASN A 149 -6.90 18.74 -1.37
CA ASN A 149 -7.04 18.26 0.00
C ASN A 149 -6.57 16.81 0.17
N ILE A 150 -6.20 16.11 -0.91
CA ILE A 150 -5.92 14.66 -0.86
C ILE A 150 -4.42 14.43 -0.99
N HIS A 151 -3.81 13.93 0.08
CA HIS A 151 -2.45 13.41 0.04
C HIS A 151 -2.47 11.94 -0.40
N PRO A 152 -1.71 11.55 -1.43
CA PRO A 152 -1.87 10.24 -2.06
C PRO A 152 -1.39 9.06 -1.21
N THR A 153 -0.49 9.30 -0.25
CA THR A 153 0.22 8.23 0.47
C THR A 153 0.29 8.45 1.98
N ILE A 154 -0.58 9.26 2.57
CA ILE A 154 -0.54 9.55 4.02
C ILE A 154 -1.12 8.42 4.88
N GLY A 155 -1.93 7.54 4.28
CA GLY A 155 -2.74 6.57 5.02
C GLY A 155 -4.07 7.19 5.49
N ASN A 156 -5.19 6.56 5.16
CA ASN A 156 -6.49 7.00 5.64
C ASN A 156 -6.72 6.54 7.09
N GLN A 157 -6.29 7.36 8.04
CA GLN A 157 -6.47 7.12 9.47
C GLN A 157 -7.94 7.13 9.95
N TYR A 158 -8.89 7.55 9.10
CA TYR A 158 -10.32 7.62 9.44
C TYR A 158 -11.10 6.41 8.94
N LEU A 159 -10.55 5.65 8.00
CA LEU A 159 -11.26 4.58 7.30
C LEU A 159 -11.76 3.50 8.26
N GLN A 160 -13.06 3.23 8.22
CA GLN A 160 -13.75 2.27 9.08
C GLN A 160 -13.92 0.91 8.37
N ILE A 161 -12.81 0.25 8.01
CA ILE A 161 -12.83 -1.00 7.23
C ILE A 161 -13.69 -2.08 7.90
N GLY A 162 -13.64 -2.17 9.24
CA GLY A 162 -14.45 -3.12 10.00
C GLY A 162 -15.95 -3.00 9.73
N LYS A 163 -16.47 -1.79 9.43
CA LYS A 163 -17.88 -1.59 9.03
C LYS A 163 -18.19 -2.19 7.66
N ILE A 164 -17.27 -2.05 6.71
CA ILE A 164 -17.40 -2.64 5.37
C ILE A 164 -17.36 -4.17 5.48
N PHE A 165 -16.40 -4.73 6.23
CA PHE A 165 -16.23 -6.18 6.35
C PHE A 165 -17.39 -6.88 7.07
N LYS A 166 -18.01 -6.21 8.05
CA LYS A 166 -19.17 -6.78 8.76
C LYS A 166 -20.53 -6.44 8.15
N GLY A 167 -20.56 -5.65 7.07
CA GLY A 167 -21.78 -4.99 6.57
C GLY A 167 -22.96 -5.95 6.32
N HIS A 168 -22.67 -7.15 5.81
CA HIS A 168 -23.68 -8.18 5.52
C HIS A 168 -23.66 -9.37 6.50
N LEU A 169 -22.90 -9.28 7.58
CA LEU A 169 -22.83 -10.33 8.58
C LEU A 169 -23.93 -10.17 9.63
N SER A 170 -24.48 -11.30 10.07
CA SER A 170 -25.34 -11.33 11.26
C SER A 170 -24.54 -10.89 12.49
N PRO A 171 -25.11 -10.11 13.42
CA PRO A 171 -24.47 -9.82 14.71
C PRO A 171 -24.12 -11.07 15.54
N HIS A 172 -24.74 -12.21 15.23
CA HIS A 172 -24.45 -13.51 15.84
C HIS A 172 -23.33 -14.30 15.14
N ASP A 173 -22.84 -13.83 13.99
CA ASP A 173 -21.65 -14.38 13.34
C ASP A 173 -20.40 -13.97 14.13
N PRO A 174 -19.52 -14.90 14.54
CA PRO A 174 -18.30 -14.54 15.27
C PRO A 174 -17.40 -13.56 14.49
N ARG A 175 -17.40 -13.61 13.15
CA ARG A 175 -16.64 -12.68 12.30
C ARG A 175 -17.13 -11.23 12.47
N TYR A 176 -18.44 -11.02 12.72
CA TYR A 176 -18.98 -9.69 13.02
C TYR A 176 -18.28 -9.07 14.23
N GLN A 177 -18.02 -9.86 15.27
CA GLN A 177 -17.36 -9.40 16.50
C GLN A 177 -15.88 -9.10 16.26
N VAL A 178 -15.21 -9.94 15.47
CA VAL A 178 -13.81 -9.71 15.05
C VAL A 178 -13.70 -8.37 14.31
N PHE A 179 -14.49 -8.15 13.27
CA PHE A 179 -14.46 -6.90 12.50
C PHE A 179 -14.94 -5.67 13.29
N SER A 180 -15.80 -5.88 14.29
CA SER A 180 -16.20 -4.79 15.21
C SER A 180 -15.10 -4.37 16.18
N SER A 181 -14.06 -5.19 16.35
CA SER A 181 -12.90 -4.85 17.20
C SER A 181 -11.86 -3.97 16.49
N TRP A 182 -11.95 -3.81 15.17
CA TRP A 182 -10.98 -3.05 14.40
C TRP A 182 -11.15 -1.55 14.62
N ALA A 183 -10.04 -0.86 14.89
CA ALA A 183 -10.03 0.58 15.10
C ALA A 183 -10.11 1.33 13.75
N PRO A 184 -10.58 2.59 13.74
CA PRO A 184 -10.48 3.43 12.56
C PRO A 184 -9.04 3.52 12.04
N GLY A 185 -8.87 3.53 10.73
CA GLY A 185 -7.56 3.62 10.09
C GLY A 185 -6.71 2.35 10.19
N THR A 186 -7.34 1.21 10.53
CA THR A 186 -6.67 -0.09 10.60
C THR A 186 -7.28 -1.10 9.64
N VAL A 187 -6.43 -1.99 9.13
CA VAL A 187 -6.80 -3.11 8.24
C VAL A 187 -6.03 -4.35 8.62
N ASP A 188 -6.69 -5.49 8.55
CA ASP A 188 -6.01 -6.79 8.51
C ASP A 188 -6.36 -7.49 7.21
N THR A 189 -5.47 -7.46 6.22
CA THR A 189 -5.72 -8.17 4.96
C THR A 189 -5.59 -9.68 5.15
N THR A 190 -4.81 -10.15 6.13
CA THR A 190 -4.62 -11.59 6.35
C THR A 190 -5.90 -12.29 6.76
N VAL A 191 -6.98 -11.58 7.11
CA VAL A 191 -8.29 -12.21 7.30
C VAL A 191 -8.82 -12.87 6.04
N LEU A 192 -8.42 -12.36 4.87
CA LEU A 192 -8.73 -12.95 3.57
C LEU A 192 -7.79 -14.15 3.33
N GLU A 193 -6.51 -13.99 3.61
CA GLU A 193 -5.49 -15.05 3.51
C GLU A 193 -5.14 -15.68 4.86
N ASN A 194 -6.19 -16.16 5.53
CA ASN A 194 -6.24 -16.50 6.96
C ASN A 194 -4.94 -17.11 7.53
N ASP A 195 -4.27 -16.35 8.40
CA ASP A 195 -3.14 -16.80 9.24
C ASP A 195 -3.56 -17.11 10.70
N HIS A 196 -4.87 -17.16 10.95
CA HIS A 196 -5.50 -17.38 12.26
C HIS A 196 -5.22 -16.29 13.31
N ILE A 197 -4.75 -15.12 12.88
CA ILE A 197 -4.42 -14.01 13.76
C ILE A 197 -5.36 -12.85 13.43
N ASN A 198 -5.98 -12.27 14.46
CA ASN A 198 -6.68 -10.99 14.33
C ASN A 198 -5.71 -9.88 14.72
N ASN A 199 -5.15 -9.20 13.74
CA ASN A 199 -4.15 -8.15 13.93
C ASN A 199 -4.32 -7.01 12.93
N PRO A 200 -5.36 -6.18 13.10
CA PRO A 200 -5.51 -4.98 12.29
C PRO A 200 -4.33 -4.03 12.52
N GLY A 201 -3.59 -3.76 11.45
CA GLY A 201 -2.46 -2.84 11.41
C GLY A 201 -2.91 -1.45 10.97
N MET A 202 -2.27 -0.40 11.50
CA MET A 202 -2.50 0.96 11.03
C MET A 202 -2.14 1.08 9.54
N ILE A 203 -3.01 1.72 8.75
CA ILE A 203 -2.69 2.05 7.36
C ILE A 203 -1.63 3.14 7.39
N THR A 204 -0.40 2.76 7.08
CA THR A 204 0.75 3.64 7.31
C THR A 204 1.10 4.52 6.12
N PRO A 205 1.71 5.68 6.39
CA PRO A 205 2.16 6.57 5.34
C PRO A 205 3.34 5.98 4.57
N ILE A 206 3.39 6.26 3.26
CA ILE A 206 4.48 5.90 2.37
C ILE A 206 5.08 7.18 1.80
N TRP A 207 6.25 7.57 2.28
CA TRP A 207 6.94 8.77 1.82
C TRP A 207 8.44 8.67 2.05
N ALA A 208 9.18 9.60 1.45
CA ALA A 208 10.63 9.70 1.59
C ALA A 208 11.36 8.38 1.31
N VAL A 209 10.81 7.54 0.42
CA VAL A 209 11.37 6.24 0.04
C VAL A 209 12.86 6.35 -0.34
N PRO A 210 13.31 7.34 -1.14
CA PRO A 210 14.73 7.47 -1.50
C PRO A 210 15.67 7.76 -0.32
N GLU A 211 15.14 8.15 0.84
CA GLU A 211 15.92 8.44 2.06
C GLU A 211 15.90 7.29 3.06
N ARG A 212 15.17 6.19 2.77
CA ARG A 212 15.16 4.98 3.60
C ARG A 212 16.43 4.15 3.38
N PRO A 213 16.85 3.33 4.35
CA PRO A 213 18.02 2.48 4.22
C PRO A 213 17.89 1.43 3.09
N PHE A 214 19.04 0.99 2.58
CA PHE A 214 19.16 -0.15 1.67
C PHE A 214 19.80 -1.33 2.40
N PHE A 215 19.35 -2.53 2.05
CA PHE A 215 19.82 -3.77 2.63
C PHE A 215 20.38 -4.67 1.52
N ASP A 216 21.51 -5.31 1.78
CA ASP A 216 22.04 -6.38 0.94
C ASP A 216 21.33 -7.68 1.36
N LEU A 217 20.43 -8.19 0.52
CA LEU A 217 19.56 -9.34 0.76
C LEU A 217 19.76 -10.41 -0.32
N THR A 218 19.11 -11.57 -0.15
CA THR A 218 19.02 -12.60 -1.18
C THR A 218 17.54 -12.82 -1.50
N ALA A 219 17.17 -12.78 -2.77
CA ALA A 219 15.81 -13.07 -3.23
C ALA A 219 15.89 -14.15 -4.31
N GLU A 220 15.23 -15.28 -4.11
CA GLU A 220 15.29 -16.44 -5.01
C GLU A 220 16.75 -16.91 -5.27
N GLY A 221 17.62 -16.86 -4.25
CA GLY A 221 19.04 -17.20 -4.38
C GLY A 221 19.90 -16.15 -5.10
N VAL A 222 19.33 -14.99 -5.48
CA VAL A 222 20.05 -13.90 -6.15
C VAL A 222 20.34 -12.75 -5.17
N PRO A 223 21.60 -12.29 -5.04
CA PRO A 223 21.92 -11.11 -4.25
C PRO A 223 21.23 -9.86 -4.81
N VAL A 224 20.53 -9.12 -3.96
CA VAL A 224 19.84 -7.87 -4.28
C VAL A 224 20.18 -6.78 -3.27
N ARG A 225 20.13 -5.51 -3.68
CA ARG A 225 20.29 -4.35 -2.79
C ARG A 225 19.08 -3.45 -2.89
N VAL A 226 18.20 -3.49 -1.89
CA VAL A 226 16.85 -2.91 -1.97
C VAL A 226 16.40 -2.32 -0.63
N HIS A 227 15.34 -1.51 -0.66
CA HIS A 227 14.62 -1.07 0.54
C HIS A 227 13.71 -2.18 1.06
N ARG A 228 13.39 -2.12 2.36
CA ARG A 228 12.29 -2.88 2.96
C ARG A 228 11.04 -2.02 2.97
N ASN A 229 10.00 -2.44 2.25
CA ASN A 229 8.81 -1.61 2.05
C ASN A 229 7.63 -1.94 2.98
N GLY A 230 7.60 -3.13 3.59
CA GLY A 230 6.53 -3.57 4.50
C GLY A 230 6.92 -3.62 5.97
N GLN A 231 5.93 -3.89 6.82
CA GLN A 231 6.04 -3.79 8.27
C GLN A 231 6.24 -5.14 8.99
N GLY A 232 6.09 -6.27 8.30
CA GLY A 232 6.21 -7.62 8.86
C GLY A 232 7.35 -8.45 8.25
N GLY A 233 7.98 -7.99 7.17
CA GLY A 233 9.02 -8.73 6.43
C GLY A 233 8.54 -9.29 5.09
N GLU A 234 7.24 -9.26 4.81
CA GLU A 234 6.58 -9.77 3.60
C GLU A 234 6.86 -8.98 2.29
N ASP A 235 7.62 -7.90 2.40
CA ASP A 235 7.88 -6.88 1.38
C ASP A 235 9.31 -6.33 1.49
N ASP A 236 10.23 -7.17 1.98
CA ASP A 236 11.62 -6.77 2.21
C ASP A 236 12.48 -6.87 0.95
N ALA A 237 11.95 -7.45 -0.14
CA ALA A 237 12.62 -7.64 -1.42
C ALA A 237 12.35 -6.52 -2.46
N GLY A 238 12.24 -5.26 -2.01
CA GLY A 238 12.12 -4.09 -2.91
C GLY A 238 10.68 -3.66 -3.24
N CYS A 239 10.55 -2.60 -4.05
CA CYS A 239 9.26 -1.91 -4.24
C CYS A 239 8.33 -2.69 -5.17
N GLU A 240 8.87 -3.21 -6.26
CA GLU A 240 8.13 -3.92 -7.30
C GLU A 240 7.51 -5.21 -6.74
N THR A 241 8.32 -6.01 -6.04
CA THR A 241 7.89 -7.25 -5.37
C THR A 241 6.81 -6.96 -4.33
N ALA A 242 7.02 -5.93 -3.49
CA ALA A 242 6.04 -5.52 -2.50
C ALA A 242 4.72 -5.08 -3.14
N ALA A 243 4.76 -4.28 -4.21
CA ALA A 243 3.58 -3.82 -4.92
C ALA A 243 2.80 -4.98 -5.55
N LEU A 244 3.49 -5.94 -6.18
CA LEU A 244 2.86 -7.14 -6.74
C LEU A 244 2.12 -7.94 -5.65
N ARG A 245 2.76 -8.15 -4.49
CA ARG A 245 2.15 -8.83 -3.34
C ARG A 245 0.91 -8.09 -2.84
N VAL A 246 0.93 -6.76 -2.75
CA VAL A 246 -0.28 -5.97 -2.42
C VAL A 246 -1.39 -6.29 -3.42
N TYR A 247 -1.12 -6.28 -4.72
CA TYR A 247 -2.13 -6.56 -5.73
C TYR A 247 -2.72 -7.97 -5.59
N PHE A 248 -1.93 -8.97 -5.23
CA PHE A 248 -2.45 -10.29 -4.85
C PHE A 248 -3.39 -10.21 -3.63
N ASN A 249 -3.02 -9.52 -2.54
CA ASN A 249 -3.89 -9.34 -1.35
C ASN A 249 -5.22 -8.63 -1.68
N ILE A 250 -5.25 -7.78 -2.72
CA ILE A 250 -6.48 -7.12 -3.19
C ILE A 250 -7.12 -7.84 -4.39
N GLY A 251 -6.76 -9.11 -4.61
CA GLY A 251 -7.52 -10.04 -5.43
C GLY A 251 -7.01 -10.25 -6.86
N MET A 252 -5.87 -9.68 -7.24
CA MET A 252 -5.24 -9.98 -8.53
C MET A 252 -4.97 -11.49 -8.62
N CYS A 253 -5.39 -12.10 -9.73
CA CYS A 253 -5.19 -13.53 -10.01
C CYS A 253 -5.76 -14.49 -8.94
N ALA A 254 -6.76 -14.05 -8.16
CA ALA A 254 -7.23 -14.80 -7.01
C ALA A 254 -7.72 -16.22 -7.38
N ALA A 255 -8.51 -16.32 -8.45
CA ALA A 255 -9.07 -17.59 -8.91
C ALA A 255 -8.01 -18.47 -9.57
N GLU A 256 -7.12 -17.84 -10.34
CA GLU A 256 -6.21 -18.49 -11.25
C GLU A 256 -5.03 -19.14 -10.52
N CYS A 257 -4.49 -18.50 -9.47
CA CYS A 257 -3.31 -19.03 -8.79
C CYS A 257 -3.14 -18.67 -7.31
N MET A 258 -4.10 -18.01 -6.65
CA MET A 258 -3.99 -17.68 -5.22
C MET A 258 -4.80 -18.63 -4.33
N ILE A 259 -6.08 -18.85 -4.63
CA ILE A 259 -7.02 -19.54 -3.72
C ILE A 259 -6.59 -20.96 -3.37
N GLY A 260 -5.98 -21.68 -4.31
CA GLY A 260 -5.48 -23.04 -4.09
C GLY A 260 -4.34 -23.14 -3.07
N HIS A 261 -3.68 -22.01 -2.78
CA HIS A 261 -2.54 -21.92 -1.86
C HIS A 261 -2.92 -21.43 -0.46
N LEU A 262 -4.20 -21.16 -0.21
CA LEU A 262 -4.67 -20.61 1.04
C LEU A 262 -4.97 -21.69 2.08
N ALA A 263 -4.72 -21.39 3.37
CA ALA A 263 -5.12 -22.25 4.49
C ALA A 263 -6.65 -22.47 4.56
N ASN A 264 -7.42 -21.44 4.19
CA ASN A 264 -8.87 -21.52 4.01
C ASN A 264 -9.28 -21.92 2.58
N GLY A 265 -8.32 -22.25 1.70
CA GLY A 265 -8.57 -22.71 0.34
C GLY A 265 -9.01 -24.18 0.25
N PRO A 266 -9.30 -24.67 -0.96
CA PRO A 266 -9.58 -26.08 -1.20
C PRO A 266 -8.45 -26.97 -0.68
N GLY A 267 -8.76 -27.93 0.20
CA GLY A 267 -7.76 -28.83 0.80
C GLY A 267 -7.09 -28.31 2.08
N GLY A 268 -7.28 -27.04 2.42
CA GLY A 268 -6.98 -26.50 3.75
C GLY A 268 -5.50 -26.39 4.14
N SER A 269 -4.57 -26.45 3.17
CA SER A 269 -3.14 -26.34 3.41
C SER A 269 -2.60 -25.09 2.76
N GLN A 270 -1.93 -24.23 3.53
CA GLN A 270 -1.21 -23.11 2.97
C GLN A 270 0.06 -23.62 2.27
N THR A 271 0.37 -23.05 1.09
CA THR A 271 1.61 -23.30 0.35
C THR A 271 2.07 -22.01 -0.33
N PRO A 272 3.34 -21.87 -0.74
CA PRO A 272 3.78 -20.69 -1.49
C PRO A 272 3.11 -20.61 -2.86
N ILE A 273 2.77 -19.40 -3.30
CA ILE A 273 2.36 -19.18 -4.69
C ILE A 273 3.55 -19.46 -5.63
N ASP A 274 3.26 -20.13 -6.75
CA ASP A 274 4.21 -20.29 -7.85
C ASP A 274 4.01 -19.16 -8.89
N LEU A 275 4.89 -18.16 -8.87
CA LEU A 275 4.84 -17.05 -9.82
C LEU A 275 5.05 -17.50 -11.28
N ALA A 276 5.82 -18.57 -11.52
CA ALA A 276 6.01 -19.10 -12.86
C ALA A 276 4.74 -19.81 -13.38
N GLU A 277 3.95 -20.42 -12.50
CA GLU A 277 2.61 -20.91 -12.83
C GLU A 277 1.65 -19.74 -13.07
N CYS A 278 1.56 -18.78 -12.13
CA CYS A 278 0.68 -17.61 -12.27
C CYS A 278 0.88 -16.89 -13.61
N ARG A 279 2.13 -16.67 -14.05
CA ARG A 279 2.44 -16.02 -15.33
C ARG A 279 1.87 -16.75 -16.55
N LYS A 280 1.60 -18.05 -16.47
CA LYS A 280 1.03 -18.85 -17.56
C LYS A 280 -0.50 -18.71 -17.64
N VAL A 281 -1.16 -18.47 -16.50
CA VAL A 281 -2.62 -18.56 -16.37
C VAL A 281 -3.29 -17.22 -16.07
N CYS A 282 -2.54 -16.20 -15.63
CA CYS A 282 -3.05 -14.89 -15.26
C CYS A 282 -2.39 -13.76 -16.07
N PRO A 283 -3.05 -13.28 -17.14
CA PRO A 283 -2.59 -12.12 -17.92
C PRO A 283 -2.43 -10.83 -17.10
N GLU A 284 -3.21 -10.65 -16.04
CA GLU A 284 -3.16 -9.47 -15.17
C GLU A 284 -1.84 -9.37 -14.41
N LEU A 285 -1.25 -10.50 -14.00
CA LEU A 285 0.08 -10.50 -13.39
C LEU A 285 1.12 -9.92 -14.35
N LEU A 286 1.09 -10.34 -15.63
CA LEU A 286 2.04 -9.82 -16.64
C LEU A 286 1.85 -8.31 -16.86
N GLN A 287 0.60 -7.83 -16.81
CA GLN A 287 0.31 -6.40 -16.89
C GLN A 287 0.83 -5.64 -15.66
N ALA A 288 0.65 -6.21 -14.47
CA ALA A 288 1.14 -5.64 -13.23
C ALA A 288 2.69 -5.57 -13.23
N GLU A 289 3.37 -6.65 -13.60
CA GLU A 289 4.85 -6.70 -13.71
C GLU A 289 5.41 -5.62 -14.65
N GLN A 290 4.71 -5.32 -15.75
CA GLN A 290 5.09 -4.26 -16.69
C GLN A 290 4.82 -2.84 -16.14
N SER A 291 4.00 -2.72 -15.11
CA SER A 291 3.44 -1.45 -14.61
C SER A 291 4.04 -1.01 -13.28
N VAL A 292 4.38 -1.96 -12.38
CA VAL A 292 4.82 -1.66 -11.00
C VAL A 292 6.07 -0.80 -10.93
N GLY A 293 6.99 -0.86 -11.91
CA GLY A 293 8.15 0.03 -11.95
C GLY A 293 7.77 1.52 -12.05
N LYS A 294 6.66 1.85 -12.72
CA LYS A 294 6.14 3.23 -12.80
C LYS A 294 5.49 3.64 -11.48
N LEU A 295 4.73 2.73 -10.85
CA LEU A 295 4.21 2.94 -9.50
C LEU A 295 5.35 3.21 -8.51
N CYS A 296 6.45 2.46 -8.59
CA CYS A 296 7.63 2.67 -7.76
C CYS A 296 8.31 4.01 -8.05
N ALA A 297 8.38 4.44 -9.31
CA ALA A 297 8.82 5.79 -9.65
C ALA A 297 7.93 6.87 -9.02
N PHE A 298 6.60 6.65 -8.96
CA PHE A 298 5.69 7.52 -8.24
C PHE A 298 5.98 7.54 -6.73
N LEU A 299 6.13 6.38 -6.07
CA LEU A 299 6.37 6.28 -4.62
C LEU A 299 7.69 6.90 -4.15
N GLN A 300 8.64 7.15 -5.06
CA GLN A 300 9.84 7.91 -4.76
C GLN A 300 9.59 9.42 -4.55
N THR A 301 8.42 9.93 -4.91
CA THR A 301 8.11 11.37 -4.94
C THR A 301 7.45 11.93 -3.68
N PRO A 302 6.52 11.24 -2.97
CA PRO A 302 5.83 11.82 -1.83
C PRO A 302 6.76 12.10 -0.65
N ARG A 303 6.46 13.18 0.06
CA ARG A 303 7.21 13.66 1.23
C ARG A 303 6.25 13.85 2.40
N PRO A 304 6.72 13.66 3.64
CA PRO A 304 5.88 13.90 4.82
C PRO A 304 5.43 15.36 4.86
N PRO A 305 4.11 15.63 4.99
CA PRO A 305 3.60 16.97 5.24
C PRO A 305 4.27 17.56 6.48
N ARG A 306 4.61 18.85 6.42
CA ARG A 306 5.29 19.55 7.51
C ARG A 306 4.27 20.33 8.33
N LEU A 307 4.25 20.13 9.64
CA LEU A 307 3.37 20.86 10.56
C LEU A 307 3.44 22.39 10.36
N VAL A 308 4.64 22.95 10.14
CA VAL A 308 4.82 24.40 9.92
C VAL A 308 4.06 24.92 8.69
N ASN A 309 3.75 24.06 7.72
CA ASN A 309 3.01 24.40 6.50
C ASN A 309 1.49 24.22 6.66
N ALA A 310 1.02 23.57 7.73
CA ALA A 310 -0.40 23.46 8.00
C ALA A 310 -1.01 24.82 8.36
N PRO A 311 -2.31 25.06 8.11
CA PRO A 311 -3.00 26.28 8.54
C PRO A 311 -2.84 26.52 10.05
N GLY A 312 -2.22 27.65 10.41
CA GLY A 312 -1.88 27.97 11.80
C GLY A 312 -0.79 27.10 12.42
N GLY A 313 -0.16 26.19 11.67
CA GLY A 313 0.79 25.21 12.20
C GLY A 313 2.09 25.81 12.74
N SER A 314 2.53 26.94 12.17
CA SER A 314 3.74 27.65 12.60
C SER A 314 3.70 28.11 14.07
N GLN A 315 2.51 28.35 14.62
CA GLN A 315 2.36 28.76 16.02
C GLN A 315 2.72 27.65 17.02
N PHE A 316 2.70 26.38 16.58
CA PHE A 316 3.07 25.22 17.39
C PHE A 316 4.57 24.88 17.31
N VAL A 317 5.35 25.63 16.52
CA VAL A 317 6.76 25.34 16.29
C VAL A 317 7.64 26.38 16.97
N ASP A 318 8.23 26.01 18.11
CA ASP A 318 9.35 26.74 18.70
C ASP A 318 10.67 26.14 18.21
N TRP A 319 11.37 26.85 17.33
CA TRP A 319 12.62 26.38 16.74
C TRP A 319 13.75 26.19 17.74
N LYS A 320 13.74 26.88 18.89
CA LYS A 320 14.73 26.64 19.96
C LYS A 320 14.48 25.29 20.62
N VAL A 321 13.21 24.97 20.87
CA VAL A 321 12.81 23.67 21.43
C VAL A 321 13.08 22.56 20.43
N VAL A 322 12.77 22.75 19.15
CA VAL A 322 13.04 21.77 18.08
C VAL A 322 14.54 21.48 17.96
N GLN A 323 15.40 22.50 18.00
CA GLN A 323 16.86 22.31 17.98
C GLN A 323 17.32 21.46 19.17
N LYS A 324 16.82 21.75 20.38
CA LYS A 324 17.15 20.93 21.54
C LYS A 324 16.62 19.50 21.43
N GLY A 325 15.39 19.35 20.94
CA GLY A 325 14.76 18.05 20.70
C GLY A 325 15.55 17.19 19.71
N LYS A 326 16.16 17.80 18.67
CA LYS A 326 17.04 17.10 17.73
C LYS A 326 18.23 16.44 18.46
N GLU A 327 18.88 17.15 19.37
CA GLU A 327 19.98 16.59 20.18
C GLU A 327 19.50 15.41 21.03
N VAL A 328 18.36 15.57 21.71
CA VAL A 328 17.76 14.52 22.54
C VAL A 328 17.44 13.29 21.69
N PHE A 329 16.78 13.48 20.55
CA PHE A 329 16.43 12.40 19.62
C PHE A 329 17.65 11.60 19.21
N PHE A 330 18.73 12.23 18.75
CA PHE A 330 19.94 11.49 18.35
C PHE A 330 20.64 10.80 19.53
N SER A 331 20.50 11.30 20.75
CA SER A 331 21.10 10.67 21.94
C SER A 331 20.30 9.51 22.51
N ALA A 332 18.98 9.48 22.32
CA ALA A 332 18.07 8.57 23.03
C ALA A 332 17.18 7.71 22.12
N CYS A 333 16.90 8.16 20.89
CA CYS A 333 15.94 7.53 19.98
C CYS A 333 16.61 7.07 18.66
N GLY A 334 17.66 7.76 18.25
CA GLY A 334 18.28 7.59 16.93
C GLY A 334 18.94 6.23 16.69
N SER A 335 19.16 5.41 17.72
CA SER A 335 19.68 4.04 17.53
C SER A 335 18.67 3.09 16.89
N CYS A 336 17.37 3.36 17.00
CA CYS A 336 16.28 2.54 16.45
C CYS A 336 15.41 3.30 15.43
N HIS A 337 15.49 4.64 15.40
CA HIS A 337 14.65 5.51 14.55
C HIS A 337 15.47 6.35 13.57
N SER A 338 16.72 5.98 13.34
CA SER A 338 17.60 6.55 12.33
C SER A 338 18.58 5.45 11.93
N ASP A 339 18.98 5.40 10.67
CA ASP A 339 20.15 4.64 10.31
C ASP A 339 21.41 5.30 10.91
N ALA A 340 22.41 4.46 11.23
CA ALA A 340 23.69 4.92 11.75
C ALA A 340 24.55 5.62 10.67
N ASP A 341 24.13 5.56 9.39
CA ASP A 341 24.80 6.21 8.29
C ASP A 341 24.51 7.71 8.31
N ARG A 342 25.46 8.51 8.79
CA ARG A 342 25.34 9.98 8.85
C ARG A 342 25.74 10.65 7.53
N SER A 343 26.06 9.90 6.48
CA SER A 343 26.64 10.43 5.24
C SER A 343 25.62 10.92 4.22
N VAL A 344 24.35 10.49 4.32
CA VAL A 344 23.26 10.95 3.46
C VAL A 344 22.33 11.87 4.26
N LYS A 345 21.66 12.83 3.59
CA LYS A 345 20.60 13.62 4.24
C LYS A 345 19.40 12.71 4.52
N HIS A 346 19.35 12.12 5.70
CA HIS A 346 18.21 11.32 6.15
C HIS A 346 17.16 12.22 6.79
N ASN A 347 16.01 12.39 6.15
CA ASN A 347 14.81 12.95 6.78
C ASN A 347 13.75 11.86 7.06
N ALA A 348 14.04 10.58 6.80
CA ALA A 348 13.24 9.46 7.25
C ALA A 348 13.62 9.09 8.69
N LEU A 349 12.63 9.02 9.58
CA LEU A 349 12.83 8.63 10.99
C LEU A 349 12.61 7.12 11.15
N THR A 350 13.47 6.33 10.53
CA THR A 350 13.42 4.86 10.55
C THR A 350 14.80 4.27 10.32
N ASP A 351 15.06 3.10 10.92
CA ASP A 351 16.21 2.26 10.56
C ASP A 351 15.80 1.07 9.66
N ASP A 352 14.49 0.85 9.47
CA ASP A 352 13.89 -0.28 8.74
C ASP A 352 14.42 -1.66 9.18
N LEU A 353 14.94 -1.75 10.41
CA LEU A 353 15.37 -3.00 11.01
C LEU A 353 14.19 -3.69 11.70
N ILE A 354 14.23 -5.02 11.68
CA ILE A 354 13.29 -5.84 12.43
C ILE A 354 13.84 -5.95 13.85
N HIS A 355 13.19 -5.26 14.78
CA HIS A 355 13.53 -5.31 16.20
C HIS A 355 12.79 -6.45 16.91
N PRO A 356 13.44 -7.21 17.80
CA PRO A 356 12.79 -8.27 18.55
C PRO A 356 11.59 -7.75 19.36
N PHE A 357 10.48 -8.49 19.35
CA PHE A 357 9.31 -8.15 20.19
C PHE A 357 9.68 -8.02 21.68
N SER A 358 10.62 -8.83 22.17
CA SER A 358 11.11 -8.76 23.57
C SER A 358 11.79 -7.43 23.92
N GLU A 359 12.22 -6.66 22.94
CA GLU A 359 12.82 -5.34 23.11
C GLU A 359 11.78 -4.21 22.98
N ILE A 360 10.88 -4.31 22.00
CA ILE A 360 9.91 -3.25 21.68
C ILE A 360 8.62 -3.34 22.52
N GLY A 361 8.09 -4.54 22.77
CA GLY A 361 6.89 -4.75 23.57
C GLY A 361 5.56 -4.30 22.93
N THR A 362 5.49 -4.15 21.61
CA THR A 362 4.24 -3.81 20.86
C THR A 362 3.26 -4.99 20.77
N ASN A 363 2.12 -4.84 20.08
CA ASN A 363 1.18 -5.95 19.93
C ASN A 363 1.83 -7.18 19.27
N SER A 364 2.01 -8.25 20.06
CA SER A 364 2.66 -9.49 19.62
C SER A 364 1.90 -10.25 18.53
N CYS A 365 0.62 -9.94 18.26
CA CYS A 365 -0.11 -10.55 17.15
C CYS A 365 0.54 -10.17 15.81
N ARG A 366 0.99 -8.91 15.64
CA ARG A 366 1.67 -8.47 14.41
C ARG A 366 3.02 -9.15 14.22
N ALA A 367 3.75 -9.37 15.31
CA ALA A 367 5.04 -10.05 15.24
C ALA A 367 4.93 -11.55 14.97
N ARG A 368 3.72 -12.13 15.00
CA ARG A 368 3.46 -13.57 14.91
C ARG A 368 2.78 -14.01 13.61
N THR A 369 2.44 -13.09 12.72
CA THR A 369 1.92 -13.44 11.41
C THR A 369 2.99 -14.15 10.58
N THR A 370 2.56 -15.14 9.80
CA THR A 370 3.43 -16.17 9.23
C THR A 370 3.35 -16.24 7.72
N ASN A 371 2.48 -15.45 7.08
CA ASN A 371 2.17 -15.63 5.66
C ASN A 371 3.37 -15.43 4.73
N TRP A 372 4.43 -14.76 5.18
CA TRP A 372 5.69 -14.57 4.46
C TRP A 372 6.78 -15.59 4.78
N THR A 373 6.59 -16.42 5.81
CA THR A 373 7.61 -17.39 6.21
C THR A 373 7.79 -18.46 5.13
N ALA A 374 8.97 -19.07 5.08
CA ALA A 374 9.24 -20.14 4.13
C ALA A 374 8.17 -21.25 4.20
N GLY A 375 7.55 -21.55 3.05
CA GLY A 375 6.46 -22.52 2.96
C GLY A 375 5.04 -21.91 3.05
N SER A 376 4.92 -20.63 3.38
CA SER A 376 3.66 -19.89 3.39
C SER A 376 3.41 -19.13 2.09
N ILE A 377 2.18 -18.65 1.93
CA ILE A 377 1.65 -18.13 0.66
C ILE A 377 2.48 -17.00 0.05
N TRP A 378 3.02 -16.09 0.88
CA TRP A 378 3.80 -14.93 0.45
C TRP A 378 5.32 -15.12 0.49
N ALA A 379 5.80 -16.34 0.68
CA ALA A 379 7.24 -16.62 0.69
C ALA A 379 7.94 -16.14 -0.59
N ALA A 380 7.27 -16.21 -1.74
CA ALA A 380 7.81 -15.74 -3.03
C ALA A 380 8.03 -14.22 -3.12
N PHE A 381 7.53 -13.44 -2.15
CA PHE A 381 7.66 -11.98 -2.11
C PHE A 381 8.60 -11.49 -1.00
N SER A 382 9.23 -12.43 -0.29
CA SER A 382 10.11 -12.16 0.85
C SER A 382 11.54 -12.57 0.52
N SER A 383 12.52 -11.96 1.19
CA SER A 383 13.92 -12.36 1.10
C SER A 383 14.19 -13.67 1.85
N ASP A 384 15.24 -14.39 1.42
CA ASP A 384 15.60 -15.74 1.88
C ASP A 384 16.09 -15.81 3.34
#